data_AF-A0A2V4X5W9-F1
#
_entry.id   AF-A0A2V4X5W9-F1
#
_cell.length_a   1.000
_cell.length_b   1.000
_cell.length_c   1.000
_cell.angle_alpha   90.00
_cell.angle_beta   90.00
_cell.angle_gamma   90.00
#
_symmetry.space_group_name_H-M   'P 1'
#
loop_
_entity.id
_entity.type
_entity.pdbx_description
1 polymer ?
#
loop_
_entity_poly.entity_id
_entity_poly.type
_entity_poly.pdbx_seq_one_letter_code
_entity_poly.pdbx_strand_id
1 'polypeptide(L)'
;MLLVYTHKITPRVTYTFKHICKRILGIEVRFTSKVEDFIAHESLKMSYAKSPLSSELFVRSHDLLFETGLSDIEVNVQQWDHTKGFFSTNDRSDLPFDIFAASFYLLSRYEEYLPHVNDAYGRFSAAESLAYEHKFLNQPVVDIWAYKLKAVLQNRFPNYEFVDRKYKVLPVIDVPMAYYFKYKGLLRTIGGTLNDLRRLKLKQLYFRYLVLMGFKRDPYDTFRWIIRKQKKYDFKFMVLFLVGDYSTYDKNININKKEFVSLIKSVADYCKVGLKASYFSMEDISVLKKEKLKMESLTHSNLKAVRNSFSKLNLPQSYRNFVELEIDEDFSMGYIDTLGFRAGTCTPFQFYDLDFEVQTPLKINPYQCLDFALLKYNSQLDKTEHLQKLIDEVKAVNGTFIPIFHNYTFSDSYRWKGFRSLFNLILESTK
;
A
#
# COMPACT_ATOMS: atom_id res chain seq x y z
N MET A 1 -8.92 9.34 -26.34
CA MET A 1 -8.35 8.00 -26.04
C MET A 1 -7.01 7.94 -26.73
N LEU A 2 -5.96 7.55 -26.03
CA LEU A 2 -4.60 7.44 -26.56
C LEU A 2 -4.44 6.14 -27.36
N LEU A 3 -4.05 6.22 -28.62
CA LEU A 3 -3.64 5.06 -29.42
C LEU A 3 -2.12 4.87 -29.33
N VAL A 4 -1.69 3.70 -28.87
CA VAL A 4 -0.27 3.35 -28.76
C VAL A 4 0.07 2.33 -29.83
N TYR A 5 0.98 2.69 -30.74
CA TYR A 5 1.60 1.71 -31.63
C TYR A 5 2.72 0.97 -30.89
N THR A 6 2.75 -0.35 -31.00
CA THR A 6 3.88 -1.18 -30.57
C THR A 6 4.00 -2.39 -31.50
N HIS A 7 5.23 -2.83 -31.77
CA HIS A 7 5.49 -3.98 -32.64
C HIS A 7 4.86 -5.28 -32.11
N LYS A 8 4.68 -5.40 -30.79
CA LYS A 8 4.04 -6.54 -30.12
C LYS A 8 3.21 -6.06 -28.93
N ILE A 9 1.95 -6.49 -28.86
CA ILE A 9 1.07 -6.19 -27.72
C ILE A 9 1.21 -7.33 -26.71
N THR A 10 1.82 -7.05 -25.56
CA THR A 10 2.02 -8.02 -24.47
C THR A 10 1.18 -7.67 -23.24
N PRO A 11 1.00 -8.61 -22.29
CA PRO A 11 0.36 -8.31 -21.01
C PRO A 11 1.11 -7.22 -20.23
N ARG A 12 2.45 -7.22 -20.22
CA ARG A 12 3.29 -6.19 -19.55
C ARG A 12 3.08 -4.79 -20.13
N VAL A 13 3.06 -4.66 -21.47
CA VAL A 13 2.73 -3.38 -22.15
C VAL A 13 1.34 -2.92 -21.75
N THR A 14 0.34 -3.79 -21.91
CA THR A 14 -1.06 -3.46 -21.64
C THR A 14 -1.27 -3.04 -20.18
N TYR A 15 -0.67 -3.78 -19.25
CA TYR A 15 -0.73 -3.51 -17.81
C TYR A 15 -0.19 -2.13 -17.46
N THR A 16 1.03 -1.84 -17.91
CA THR A 16 1.77 -0.66 -17.48
C THR A 16 1.20 0.62 -18.08
N PHE A 17 0.88 0.60 -19.38
CA PHE A 17 0.19 1.72 -20.03
C PHE A 17 -1.18 1.99 -19.41
N LYS A 18 -1.95 0.95 -19.04
CA LYS A 18 -3.20 1.15 -18.30
C LYS A 18 -2.97 1.72 -16.90
N HIS A 19 -1.85 1.45 -16.25
CA HIS A 19 -1.54 2.08 -14.96
C HIS A 19 -1.24 3.57 -15.17
N ILE A 20 -0.26 3.91 -16.01
CA ILE A 20 0.17 5.28 -16.25
C ILE A 20 -0.94 6.10 -16.90
N CYS A 21 -1.43 5.71 -18.07
CA CYS A 21 -2.37 6.53 -18.84
C CYS A 21 -3.76 6.53 -18.22
N LYS A 22 -4.32 5.35 -17.89
CA LYS A 22 -5.71 5.27 -17.42
C LYS A 22 -5.86 5.58 -15.92
N ARG A 23 -5.05 4.98 -15.05
CA ARG A 23 -5.22 5.13 -13.59
C ARG A 23 -4.60 6.43 -13.06
N ILE A 24 -3.44 6.83 -13.58
CA ILE A 24 -2.78 8.07 -13.15
C ILE A 24 -3.28 9.27 -13.94
N LEU A 25 -3.25 9.23 -15.28
CA LEU A 25 -3.60 10.40 -16.11
C LEU A 25 -5.08 10.51 -16.49
N GLY A 26 -5.90 9.49 -16.24
CA GLY A 26 -7.33 9.51 -16.59
C GLY A 26 -7.61 9.36 -18.09
N ILE A 27 -6.65 8.87 -18.88
CA ILE A 27 -6.72 8.73 -20.33
C ILE A 27 -6.95 7.26 -20.69
N GLU A 28 -8.06 6.95 -21.34
CA GLU A 28 -8.27 5.61 -21.92
C GLU A 28 -7.20 5.31 -22.99
N VAL A 29 -6.70 4.08 -23.00
CA VAL A 29 -5.61 3.66 -23.88
C VAL A 29 -6.01 2.45 -24.73
N ARG A 30 -5.66 2.47 -26.02
CA ARG A 30 -5.74 1.35 -26.95
C ARG A 30 -4.39 1.09 -27.59
N PHE A 31 -4.21 -0.13 -28.09
CA PHE A 31 -2.96 -0.59 -28.69
C PHE A 31 -3.22 -1.07 -30.11
N THR A 32 -2.25 -0.85 -31.00
CA THR A 32 -2.21 -1.46 -32.33
C THR A 32 -0.78 -1.87 -32.68
N SER A 33 -0.64 -2.95 -33.44
CA SER A 33 0.61 -3.35 -34.09
C SER A 33 0.62 -3.09 -35.59
N LYS A 34 -0.46 -2.51 -36.13
CA LYS A 34 -0.62 -2.15 -37.53
C LYS A 34 -0.26 -0.68 -37.72
N VAL A 35 0.64 -0.41 -38.64
CA VAL A 35 1.10 0.97 -38.91
C VAL A 35 -0.03 1.77 -39.57
N GLU A 36 -0.87 1.13 -40.37
CA GLU A 36 -2.00 1.74 -41.07
C GLU A 36 -3.02 2.31 -40.09
N ASP A 37 -3.39 1.54 -39.05
CA ASP A 37 -4.29 1.98 -37.99
C ASP A 37 -3.73 3.18 -37.23
N PHE A 38 -2.41 3.21 -37.03
CA PHE A 38 -1.72 4.31 -36.33
C PHE A 38 -1.67 5.59 -37.16
N ILE A 39 -1.41 5.47 -38.47
CA ILE A 39 -1.41 6.61 -39.40
C ILE A 39 -2.81 7.22 -39.47
N ALA A 40 -3.84 6.38 -39.61
CA ALA A 40 -5.24 6.81 -39.74
C ALA A 40 -5.83 7.44 -38.46
N HIS A 41 -5.17 7.32 -37.31
CA HIS A 41 -5.65 7.90 -36.06
C HIS A 41 -5.26 9.39 -35.93
N GLU A 42 -6.23 10.28 -35.75
CA GLU A 42 -6.00 11.72 -35.70
C GLU A 42 -5.99 12.32 -34.28
N SER A 43 -6.38 11.53 -33.27
CA SER A 43 -6.35 11.97 -31.87
C SER A 43 -5.00 11.64 -31.21
N LEU A 44 -4.95 11.73 -29.88
CA LEU A 44 -3.81 11.34 -29.05
C LEU A 44 -3.20 10.02 -29.56
N LYS A 45 -1.97 10.07 -30.05
CA LYS A 45 -1.23 8.88 -30.46
C LYS A 45 0.24 8.97 -30.13
N MET A 46 0.83 7.82 -29.84
CA MET A 46 2.26 7.68 -29.64
C MET A 46 2.75 6.32 -30.11
N SER A 47 4.03 6.22 -30.43
CA SER A 47 4.71 4.96 -30.72
C SER A 47 5.60 4.54 -29.55
N TYR A 48 5.59 3.25 -29.25
CA TYR A 48 6.42 2.60 -28.26
C TYR A 48 7.13 1.41 -28.92
N ALA A 49 8.35 1.65 -29.40
CA ALA A 49 9.09 0.72 -30.25
C ALA A 49 10.62 1.00 -30.18
N LYS A 50 11.43 0.25 -30.94
CA LYS A 50 12.88 0.49 -31.01
C LYS A 50 13.26 1.74 -31.83
N SER A 51 12.41 2.14 -32.77
CA SER A 51 12.59 3.30 -33.65
C SER A 51 11.25 4.01 -33.87
N PRO A 52 11.25 5.34 -34.10
CA PRO A 52 10.04 6.07 -34.47
C PRO A 52 9.56 5.67 -35.86
N LEU A 53 8.25 5.80 -36.10
CA LEU A 53 7.62 5.58 -37.40
C LEU A 53 7.73 6.82 -38.30
N SER A 54 7.63 8.00 -37.70
CA SER A 54 7.70 9.31 -38.37
C SER A 54 8.04 10.39 -37.32
N SER A 55 7.28 11.48 -37.27
CA SER A 55 7.46 12.60 -36.34
C SER A 55 6.52 12.55 -35.12
N GLU A 56 5.83 11.43 -34.86
CA GLU A 56 4.93 11.27 -33.72
C GLU A 56 5.63 11.40 -32.36
N LEU A 57 4.82 11.46 -31.28
CA LEU A 57 5.38 11.24 -29.94
C LEU A 57 5.89 9.80 -29.85
N PHE A 58 7.19 9.63 -29.64
CA PHE A 58 7.88 8.35 -29.61
C PHE A 58 8.62 8.16 -28.29
N VAL A 59 8.43 6.98 -27.69
CA VAL A 59 9.23 6.51 -26.56
C VAL A 59 9.95 5.24 -26.97
N ARG A 60 11.28 5.24 -26.89
CA ARG A 60 12.08 4.05 -27.18
C ARG A 60 11.81 2.96 -26.16
N SER A 61 11.48 1.76 -26.63
CA SER A 61 11.07 0.64 -25.78
C SER A 61 12.23 -0.23 -25.29
N HIS A 62 12.23 -0.55 -24.00
CA HIS A 62 13.08 -1.56 -23.37
C HIS A 62 12.49 -2.97 -23.55
N ASP A 63 13.36 -3.98 -23.60
CA ASP A 63 12.95 -5.38 -23.90
C ASP A 63 12.14 -6.03 -22.78
N LEU A 64 12.29 -5.54 -21.55
CA LEU A 64 11.54 -5.97 -20.36
C LEU A 64 10.02 -6.11 -20.60
N LEU A 65 9.39 -5.20 -21.35
CA LEU A 65 7.94 -5.29 -21.60
C LEU A 65 7.55 -6.34 -22.65
N PHE A 66 8.52 -6.94 -23.34
CA PHE A 66 8.31 -7.94 -24.40
C PHE A 66 8.79 -9.34 -24.02
N GLU A 67 9.54 -9.44 -22.93
CA GLU A 67 10.01 -10.68 -22.30
C GLU A 67 8.89 -11.41 -21.53
N THR A 68 9.16 -12.68 -21.22
CA THR A 68 8.33 -13.55 -20.37
C THR A 68 9.20 -14.16 -19.28
N GLY A 69 8.68 -14.26 -18.06
CA GLY A 69 9.42 -14.79 -16.92
C GLY A 69 10.44 -13.80 -16.37
N LEU A 70 11.39 -14.32 -15.60
CA LEU A 70 12.42 -13.54 -14.92
C LEU A 70 13.74 -13.62 -15.70
N SER A 71 14.39 -12.48 -15.81
CA SER A 71 15.71 -12.26 -16.38
C SER A 71 16.51 -11.44 -15.38
N ASP A 72 17.82 -11.64 -15.36
CA ASP A 72 18.70 -10.75 -14.60
C ASP A 72 18.86 -9.45 -15.40
N ILE A 73 18.45 -8.33 -14.82
CA ILE A 73 18.38 -7.04 -15.49
C ILE A 73 19.26 -6.07 -14.72
N GLU A 74 20.31 -5.59 -15.38
CA GLU A 74 21.12 -4.51 -14.85
C GLU A 74 20.35 -3.19 -14.94
N VAL A 75 20.09 -2.56 -13.79
CA VAL A 75 19.35 -1.30 -13.71
C VAL A 75 20.31 -0.15 -13.40
N ASN A 76 20.58 0.69 -14.40
CA ASN A 76 21.37 1.90 -14.23
C ASN A 76 20.45 3.10 -13.92
N VAL A 77 20.46 3.54 -12.65
CA VAL A 77 19.65 4.67 -12.19
C VAL A 77 20.39 5.99 -12.38
N GLN A 78 19.73 6.94 -13.03
CA GLN A 78 20.26 8.26 -13.36
C GLN A 78 19.37 9.38 -12.80
N GLN A 79 19.94 10.57 -12.62
CA GLN A 79 19.19 11.76 -12.22
C GLN A 79 18.30 12.24 -13.38
N TRP A 80 17.05 12.59 -13.08
CA TRP A 80 16.13 13.22 -14.03
C TRP A 80 15.44 14.42 -13.39
N ASP A 81 15.97 15.62 -13.62
CA ASP A 81 15.54 16.85 -12.97
C ASP A 81 15.55 16.73 -11.43
N HIS A 82 14.38 16.71 -10.78
CA HIS A 82 14.19 16.54 -9.34
C HIS A 82 13.87 15.09 -8.93
N THR A 83 13.83 14.15 -9.88
CA THR A 83 13.54 12.73 -9.64
C THR A 83 14.66 11.84 -10.20
N LYS A 84 14.41 10.54 -10.27
CA LYS A 84 15.31 9.55 -10.87
C LYS A 84 14.64 8.87 -12.05
N GLY A 85 15.43 8.34 -12.96
CA GLY A 85 14.97 7.50 -14.08
C GLY A 85 15.95 6.37 -14.33
N PHE A 86 15.49 5.30 -14.96
CA PHE A 86 16.32 4.18 -15.41
C PHE A 86 15.72 3.57 -16.67
N PHE A 87 16.47 2.67 -17.32
CA PHE A 87 16.23 2.26 -18.71
C PHE A 87 16.31 3.47 -19.65
N SER A 88 17.49 4.09 -19.70
CA SER A 88 17.76 5.26 -20.54
C SER A 88 17.43 5.00 -22.01
N THR A 89 16.81 5.97 -22.65
CA THR A 89 16.55 5.98 -24.08
C THR A 89 17.69 6.71 -24.82
N ASN A 90 17.48 7.03 -26.09
CA ASN A 90 18.42 7.82 -26.88
C ASN A 90 17.78 9.15 -27.30
N ASP A 91 18.57 10.03 -27.92
CA ASP A 91 18.16 11.38 -28.32
C ASP A 91 16.97 11.44 -29.31
N ARG A 92 16.58 10.30 -29.88
CA ARG A 92 15.40 10.22 -30.77
C ARG A 92 14.09 10.06 -30.00
N SER A 93 14.13 9.75 -28.71
CA SER A 93 12.97 9.52 -27.84
C SER A 93 12.52 10.83 -27.18
N ASP A 94 11.21 11.08 -27.10
CA ASP A 94 10.66 12.28 -26.45
C ASP A 94 10.77 12.25 -24.92
N LEU A 95 11.12 11.11 -24.35
CA LEU A 95 11.46 10.95 -22.94
C LEU A 95 12.85 10.33 -22.82
N PRO A 96 13.69 10.79 -21.85
CA PRO A 96 15.05 10.30 -21.64
C PRO A 96 15.12 8.89 -21.04
N PHE A 97 14.01 8.37 -20.53
CA PHE A 97 13.89 7.05 -19.92
C PHE A 97 12.63 6.35 -20.41
N ASP A 98 12.69 5.04 -20.51
CA ASP A 98 11.51 4.21 -20.72
C ASP A 98 10.72 4.09 -19.41
N ILE A 99 9.87 5.09 -19.17
CA ILE A 99 9.03 5.15 -17.98
C ILE A 99 8.06 3.98 -17.88
N PHE A 100 7.74 3.30 -18.98
CA PHE A 100 6.80 2.18 -18.98
C PHE A 100 7.51 0.92 -18.48
N ALA A 101 8.70 0.60 -19.01
CA ALA A 101 9.50 -0.49 -18.47
C ALA A 101 9.92 -0.23 -17.01
N ALA A 102 10.33 1.00 -16.69
CA ALA A 102 10.73 1.36 -15.34
C ALA A 102 9.57 1.24 -14.34
N SER A 103 8.37 1.67 -14.74
CA SER A 103 7.16 1.50 -13.91
C SER A 103 6.79 0.03 -13.75
N PHE A 104 6.90 -0.78 -14.80
CA PHE A 104 6.61 -2.22 -14.70
C PHE A 104 7.53 -2.90 -13.67
N TYR A 105 8.83 -2.61 -13.73
CA TYR A 105 9.82 -3.14 -12.78
C TYR A 105 9.43 -2.83 -11.32
N LEU A 106 9.05 -1.59 -11.03
CA LEU A 106 8.65 -1.17 -9.68
C LEU A 106 7.28 -1.70 -9.25
N LEU A 107 6.28 -1.71 -10.13
CA LEU A 107 4.91 -2.12 -9.82
C LEU A 107 4.77 -3.63 -9.65
N SER A 108 5.46 -4.41 -10.50
CA SER A 108 5.51 -5.87 -10.38
C SER A 108 6.34 -6.34 -9.19
N ARG A 109 7.07 -5.42 -8.52
CA ARG A 109 8.06 -5.73 -7.49
C ARG A 109 9.11 -6.71 -8.01
N TYR A 110 9.58 -6.50 -9.24
CA TYR A 110 10.47 -7.41 -9.97
C TYR A 110 11.68 -7.85 -9.13
N GLU A 111 12.30 -6.91 -8.40
CA GLU A 111 13.42 -7.16 -7.49
C GLU A 111 13.12 -8.19 -6.37
N GLU A 112 11.87 -8.30 -5.92
CA GLU A 112 11.46 -9.25 -4.87
C GLU A 112 11.32 -10.69 -5.38
N TYR A 113 11.37 -10.89 -6.71
CA TYR A 113 11.40 -12.22 -7.33
C TYR A 113 12.82 -12.71 -7.59
N LEU A 114 13.80 -11.80 -7.55
CA LEU A 114 15.23 -12.13 -7.66
C LEU A 114 15.78 -12.56 -6.29
N PRO A 115 16.94 -13.25 -6.24
CA PRO A 115 17.58 -13.58 -4.98
C PRO A 115 17.85 -12.34 -4.12
N HIS A 116 17.34 -12.31 -2.89
CA HIS A 116 17.48 -11.18 -1.97
C HIS A 116 17.57 -11.64 -0.52
N VAL A 117 18.06 -10.76 0.36
CA VAL A 117 18.12 -11.03 1.79
C VAL A 117 16.80 -10.65 2.45
N ASN A 118 16.17 -11.63 3.08
CA ASN A 118 14.97 -11.43 3.87
C ASN A 118 15.30 -11.09 5.33
N ASP A 119 14.44 -10.30 5.96
CA ASP A 119 14.53 -10.09 7.40
C ASP A 119 14.06 -11.32 8.20
N ALA A 120 14.11 -11.23 9.54
CA ALA A 120 13.73 -12.32 10.45
C ALA A 120 12.28 -12.81 10.31
N TYR A 121 11.40 -12.08 9.61
CA TYR A 121 10.01 -12.44 9.34
C TYR A 121 9.77 -12.84 7.88
N GLY A 122 10.83 -12.95 7.06
CA GLY A 122 10.72 -13.29 5.64
C GLY A 122 10.31 -12.10 4.76
N ARG A 123 10.59 -10.86 5.19
CA ARG A 123 10.17 -9.65 4.47
C ARG A 123 11.32 -9.07 3.67
N PHE A 124 11.00 -8.54 2.50
CA PHE A 124 11.88 -7.69 1.72
C PHE A 124 12.20 -6.39 2.47
N SER A 125 13.48 -6.12 2.67
CA SER A 125 13.98 -4.94 3.38
C SER A 125 13.98 -3.70 2.48
N ALA A 126 13.70 -2.53 3.05
CA ALA A 126 13.85 -1.28 2.32
C ALA A 126 15.30 -1.08 1.85
N ALA A 127 16.29 -1.48 2.65
CA ALA A 127 17.70 -1.26 2.36
C ALA A 127 18.19 -1.97 1.09
N GLU A 128 17.55 -3.10 0.74
CA GLU A 128 17.86 -3.90 -0.44
C GLU A 128 17.12 -3.40 -1.69
N SER A 129 16.24 -2.40 -1.55
CA SER A 129 15.48 -1.89 -2.69
C SER A 129 16.32 -0.93 -3.52
N LEU A 130 16.18 -1.03 -4.85
CA LEU A 130 16.76 -0.08 -5.80
C LEU A 130 16.46 1.38 -5.42
N ALA A 131 15.24 1.62 -4.92
CA ALA A 131 14.77 2.93 -4.49
C ALA A 131 15.53 3.48 -3.28
N TYR A 132 15.91 2.64 -2.33
CA TYR A 132 16.68 3.05 -1.16
C TYR A 132 18.14 3.30 -1.54
N GLU A 133 18.76 2.36 -2.27
CA GLU A 133 20.15 2.45 -2.70
C GLU A 133 20.43 3.73 -3.50
N HIS A 134 19.52 4.07 -4.43
CA HIS A 134 19.62 5.25 -5.27
C HIS A 134 18.87 6.48 -4.73
N LYS A 135 18.41 6.44 -3.47
CA LYS A 135 17.85 7.57 -2.72
C LYS A 135 16.63 8.24 -3.38
N PHE A 136 15.71 7.43 -3.91
CA PHE A 136 14.41 7.90 -4.42
C PHE A 136 13.20 7.26 -3.74
N LEU A 137 13.41 6.47 -2.69
CA LEU A 137 12.35 5.80 -1.94
C LEU A 137 11.30 6.76 -1.37
N ASN A 138 11.66 8.03 -1.14
CA ASN A 138 10.79 9.07 -0.62
C ASN A 138 9.98 9.81 -1.70
N GLN A 139 10.00 9.36 -2.96
CA GLN A 139 9.23 9.95 -4.06
C GLN A 139 8.30 8.93 -4.72
N PRO A 140 7.08 9.33 -5.13
CA PRO A 140 6.20 8.50 -5.96
C PRO A 140 6.64 8.58 -7.43
N VAL A 141 7.84 8.07 -7.73
CA VAL A 141 8.51 8.24 -9.04
C VAL A 141 7.64 7.81 -10.22
N VAL A 142 6.83 6.76 -10.10
CA VAL A 142 5.90 6.31 -11.16
C VAL A 142 4.83 7.36 -11.46
N ASP A 143 4.28 7.99 -10.42
CA ASP A 143 3.32 9.08 -10.57
C ASP A 143 4.01 10.32 -11.17
N ILE A 144 5.21 10.67 -10.71
CA ILE A 144 6.01 11.78 -11.26
C ILE A 144 6.27 11.56 -12.77
N TRP A 145 6.68 10.36 -13.16
CA TRP A 145 6.93 10.02 -14.57
C TRP A 145 5.66 10.10 -15.42
N ALA A 146 4.51 9.70 -14.89
CA ALA A 146 3.24 9.89 -15.55
C ALA A 146 2.94 11.37 -15.82
N TYR A 147 3.18 12.26 -14.85
CA TYR A 147 3.02 13.71 -15.03
C TYR A 147 4.03 14.30 -16.04
N LYS A 148 5.25 13.76 -16.11
CA LYS A 148 6.21 14.12 -17.16
C LYS A 148 5.72 13.72 -18.55
N LEU A 149 5.15 12.52 -18.70
CA LEU A 149 4.49 12.10 -19.94
C LEU A 149 3.30 13.03 -20.27
N LYS A 150 2.49 13.40 -19.28
CA LYS A 150 1.37 14.35 -19.47
C LYS A 150 1.87 15.67 -20.02
N ALA A 151 2.97 16.23 -19.51
CA ALA A 151 3.53 17.48 -20.02
C ALA A 151 3.95 17.38 -21.50
N VAL A 152 4.61 16.28 -21.89
CA VAL A 152 4.98 16.04 -23.30
C VAL A 152 3.73 15.89 -24.18
N LEU A 153 2.73 15.14 -23.72
CA LEU A 153 1.46 14.99 -24.42
C LEU A 153 0.72 16.33 -24.57
N GLN A 154 0.69 17.17 -23.55
CA GLN A 154 0.07 18.51 -23.59
C GLN A 154 0.75 19.41 -24.61
N ASN A 155 2.08 19.40 -24.67
CA ASN A 155 2.83 20.17 -25.65
C ASN A 155 2.53 19.71 -27.09
N ARG A 156 2.36 18.39 -27.29
CA ARG A 156 2.09 17.81 -28.61
C ARG A 156 0.63 17.94 -29.05
N PHE A 157 -0.29 17.88 -28.10
CA PHE A 157 -1.74 17.89 -28.31
C PHE A 157 -2.38 19.02 -27.49
N PRO A 158 -2.13 20.29 -27.81
CA PRO A 158 -2.52 21.44 -26.97
C PRO A 158 -4.03 21.60 -26.80
N ASN A 159 -4.83 21.04 -27.73
CA ASN A 159 -6.29 21.09 -27.69
C ASN A 159 -6.91 19.96 -26.85
N TYR A 160 -6.12 19.02 -26.32
CA TYR A 160 -6.65 17.93 -25.49
C TYR A 160 -6.74 18.36 -24.02
N GLU A 161 -7.94 18.30 -23.46
CA GLU A 161 -8.18 18.58 -22.05
C GLU A 161 -7.91 17.33 -21.20
N PHE A 162 -6.95 17.45 -20.28
CA PHE A 162 -6.61 16.38 -19.35
C PHE A 162 -7.42 16.53 -18.06
N VAL A 163 -7.96 15.42 -17.55
CA VAL A 163 -8.63 15.42 -16.26
C VAL A 163 -7.59 15.48 -15.15
N ASP A 164 -7.74 16.44 -14.25
CA ASP A 164 -6.90 16.52 -13.06
C ASP A 164 -7.44 15.65 -11.93
N ARG A 165 -6.53 14.88 -11.34
CA ARG A 165 -6.80 14.18 -10.09
C ARG A 165 -6.78 15.17 -8.93
N LYS A 166 -7.42 14.75 -7.84
CA LYS A 166 -7.34 15.44 -6.55
C LYS A 166 -6.63 14.55 -5.55
N TYR A 167 -5.76 15.16 -4.75
CA TYR A 167 -5.17 14.54 -3.58
C TYR A 167 -6.24 13.90 -2.69
N LYS A 168 -5.96 12.68 -2.20
CA LYS A 168 -6.85 11.92 -1.31
C LYS A 168 -6.06 11.37 -0.13
N VAL A 169 -6.76 11.13 0.97
CA VAL A 169 -6.24 10.37 2.11
C VAL A 169 -7.13 9.16 2.34
N LEU A 170 -6.52 8.00 2.59
CA LEU A 170 -7.22 6.77 2.96
C LEU A 170 -6.57 6.19 4.22
N PRO A 171 -6.99 6.63 5.42
CA PRO A 171 -6.42 6.14 6.66
C PRO A 171 -6.80 4.69 6.91
N VAL A 172 -5.82 3.88 7.28
CA VAL A 172 -6.00 2.50 7.69
C VAL A 172 -5.68 2.36 9.17
N ILE A 173 -6.63 1.80 9.92
CA ILE A 173 -6.47 1.46 11.33
C ILE A 173 -6.27 -0.04 11.45
N ASP A 174 -5.06 -0.45 11.81
CA ASP A 174 -4.69 -1.85 11.99
C ASP A 174 -4.99 -2.29 13.44
N VAL A 175 -5.80 -3.32 13.63
CA VAL A 175 -6.27 -3.78 14.94
C VAL A 175 -5.76 -5.19 15.23
N PRO A 176 -4.47 -5.35 15.60
CA PRO A 176 -3.95 -6.64 16.07
C PRO A 176 -4.53 -7.01 17.44
N MET A 177 -4.97 -6.04 18.23
CA MET A 177 -5.52 -6.27 19.56
C MET A 177 -6.42 -5.12 19.98
N ALA A 178 -7.72 -5.39 20.13
CA ALA A 178 -8.69 -4.37 20.52
C ALA A 178 -8.57 -3.95 21.99
N TYR A 179 -8.19 -4.86 22.89
CA TYR A 179 -8.07 -4.59 24.32
C TYR A 179 -6.79 -5.22 24.89
N TYR A 180 -6.08 -4.48 25.74
CA TYR A 180 -4.84 -4.93 26.35
C TYR A 180 -5.08 -5.83 27.56
N PHE A 181 -6.11 -5.58 28.36
CA PHE A 181 -6.48 -6.38 29.53
C PHE A 181 -7.85 -7.04 29.38
N LYS A 182 -8.87 -6.27 28.93
CA LYS A 182 -10.25 -6.75 28.91
C LYS A 182 -10.45 -7.90 27.91
N TYR A 183 -11.44 -8.75 28.20
CA TYR A 183 -11.97 -9.80 27.32
C TYR A 183 -10.99 -10.90 26.88
N LYS A 184 -9.79 -10.99 27.49
CA LYS A 184 -8.79 -12.03 27.20
C LYS A 184 -9.08 -13.39 27.83
N GLY A 185 -10.08 -13.50 28.70
CA GLY A 185 -10.40 -14.71 29.45
C GLY A 185 -9.60 -14.88 30.74
N LEU A 186 -10.08 -15.77 31.61
CA LEU A 186 -9.57 -15.93 32.98
C LEU A 186 -8.12 -16.44 33.01
N LEU A 187 -7.81 -17.50 32.27
CA LEU A 187 -6.47 -18.10 32.24
C LEU A 187 -5.38 -17.09 31.80
N ARG A 188 -5.67 -16.29 30.77
CA ARG A 188 -4.74 -15.23 30.31
C ARG A 188 -4.59 -14.09 31.31
N THR A 189 -5.64 -13.83 32.10
CA THR A 189 -5.60 -12.84 33.17
C THR A 189 -4.70 -13.32 34.31
N ILE A 190 -4.90 -14.56 34.78
CA ILE A 190 -4.07 -15.20 35.82
C ILE A 190 -2.61 -15.27 35.38
N GLY A 191 -2.34 -15.80 34.18
CA GLY A 191 -0.98 -15.87 33.65
C GLY A 191 -0.33 -14.50 33.50
N GLY A 192 -1.10 -13.48 33.11
CA GLY A 192 -0.66 -12.10 33.08
C GLY A 192 -0.30 -11.56 34.47
N THR A 193 -1.14 -11.81 35.48
CA THR A 193 -0.90 -11.44 36.88
C THR A 193 0.36 -12.11 37.43
N LEU A 194 0.52 -13.43 37.24
CA LEU A 194 1.71 -14.16 37.67
C LEU A 194 2.98 -13.62 37.00
N ASN A 195 2.92 -13.31 35.71
CA ASN A 195 4.05 -12.72 35.01
C ASN A 195 4.38 -11.30 35.50
N ASP A 196 3.37 -10.49 35.79
CA ASP A 196 3.54 -9.12 36.32
C ASP A 196 4.17 -9.18 37.72
N LEU A 197 3.74 -10.11 38.59
CA LEU A 197 4.35 -10.36 39.91
C LEU A 197 5.78 -10.87 39.79
N ARG A 198 6.02 -11.92 38.99
CA ARG A 198 7.36 -12.51 38.79
C ARG A 198 8.38 -11.50 38.25
N ARG A 199 7.95 -10.58 37.39
CA ARG A 199 8.79 -9.52 36.82
C ARG A 199 8.78 -8.23 37.63
N LEU A 200 8.18 -8.23 38.83
CA LEU A 200 8.06 -7.08 39.73
C LEU A 200 7.43 -5.83 39.07
N LYS A 201 6.52 -6.02 38.12
CA LYS A 201 5.82 -4.95 37.41
C LYS A 201 4.58 -4.49 38.17
N LEU A 202 4.78 -4.04 39.41
CA LEU A 202 3.68 -3.68 40.33
C LEU A 202 2.75 -2.59 39.77
N LYS A 203 3.29 -1.60 39.04
CA LYS A 203 2.48 -0.58 38.35
C LYS A 203 1.55 -1.18 37.29
N GLN A 204 2.04 -2.15 36.53
CA GLN A 204 1.25 -2.84 35.49
C GLN A 204 0.17 -3.72 36.12
N LEU A 205 0.50 -4.42 37.20
CA LEU A 205 -0.43 -5.23 37.97
C LEU A 205 -1.58 -4.39 38.53
N TYR A 206 -1.26 -3.28 39.20
CA TYR A 206 -2.26 -2.33 39.70
C TYR A 206 -3.16 -1.81 38.58
N PHE A 207 -2.55 -1.39 37.46
CA PHE A 207 -3.29 -0.88 36.31
C PHE A 207 -4.19 -1.93 35.66
N ARG A 208 -3.75 -3.20 35.58
CA ARG A 208 -4.57 -4.33 35.11
C ARG A 208 -5.87 -4.42 35.89
N TYR A 209 -5.81 -4.45 37.23
CA TYR A 209 -7.00 -4.62 38.04
C TYR A 209 -7.90 -3.39 38.05
N LEU A 210 -7.36 -2.17 38.00
CA LEU A 210 -8.18 -0.97 37.77
C LEU A 210 -8.98 -1.06 36.46
N VAL A 211 -8.37 -1.58 35.39
CA VAL A 211 -9.05 -1.75 34.10
C VAL A 211 -10.09 -2.87 34.15
N LEU A 212 -9.76 -4.00 34.77
CA LEU A 212 -10.67 -5.15 34.87
C LEU A 212 -11.88 -4.86 35.77
N MET A 213 -11.70 -4.11 36.86
CA MET A 213 -12.78 -3.68 37.77
C MET A 213 -13.57 -2.47 37.22
N GLY A 214 -13.16 -1.90 36.09
CA GLY A 214 -13.88 -0.79 35.44
C GLY A 214 -13.54 0.61 35.95
N PHE A 215 -12.65 0.74 36.94
CA PHE A 215 -12.17 2.04 37.44
C PHE A 215 -11.31 2.81 36.43
N LYS A 216 -10.76 2.13 35.42
CA LYS A 216 -10.01 2.77 34.34
C LYS A 216 -10.33 2.17 32.98
N ARG A 217 -10.20 2.97 31.92
CA ARG A 217 -10.37 2.51 30.54
C ARG A 217 -9.18 1.65 30.12
N ASP A 218 -9.46 0.61 29.33
CA ASP A 218 -8.40 -0.20 28.72
C ASP A 218 -7.57 0.69 27.77
N PRO A 219 -6.23 0.64 27.83
CA PRO A 219 -5.40 1.53 27.04
C PRO A 219 -5.57 1.33 25.53
N TYR A 220 -5.96 0.12 25.07
CA TYR A 220 -6.10 -0.18 23.64
C TYR A 220 -7.50 0.10 23.11
N ASP A 221 -8.45 0.37 24.00
CA ASP A 221 -9.80 0.81 23.65
C ASP A 221 -9.79 2.28 23.23
N THR A 222 -9.39 2.53 21.98
CA THR A 222 -9.30 3.87 21.37
C THR A 222 -10.40 4.13 20.35
N PHE A 223 -11.30 3.17 20.12
CA PHE A 223 -12.29 3.18 19.05
C PHE A 223 -13.28 4.34 19.13
N ARG A 224 -13.66 4.77 20.33
CA ARG A 224 -14.48 5.98 20.50
C ARG A 224 -13.81 7.22 19.92
N TRP A 225 -12.48 7.34 20.06
CA TRP A 225 -11.73 8.45 19.48
C TRP A 225 -11.64 8.32 17.96
N ILE A 226 -11.35 7.11 17.45
CA ILE A 226 -11.30 6.81 16.01
C ILE A 226 -12.62 7.17 15.33
N ILE A 227 -13.76 6.68 15.86
CA ILE A 227 -15.10 6.96 15.33
C ILE A 227 -15.41 8.46 15.38
N ARG A 228 -15.07 9.15 16.47
CA ARG A 228 -15.26 10.61 16.57
C ARG A 228 -14.44 11.38 15.53
N LYS A 229 -13.27 10.88 15.15
CA LYS A 229 -12.46 11.48 14.08
C LYS A 229 -13.06 11.19 12.72
N GLN A 230 -13.44 9.94 12.44
CA GLN A 230 -14.12 9.56 11.21
C GLN A 230 -15.37 10.41 10.94
N LYS A 231 -16.20 10.67 11.96
CA LYS A 231 -17.42 11.48 11.83
C LYS A 231 -17.19 12.92 11.34
N LYS A 232 -15.95 13.42 11.37
CA LYS A 232 -15.59 14.78 10.93
C LYS A 232 -15.19 14.87 9.46
N TYR A 233 -15.08 13.73 8.76
CA TYR A 233 -14.59 13.66 7.38
C TYR A 233 -15.52 12.80 6.53
N ASP A 234 -15.68 13.17 5.26
CA ASP A 234 -16.62 12.50 4.36
C ASP A 234 -16.09 11.15 3.85
N PHE A 235 -14.77 11.00 3.75
CA PHE A 235 -14.15 9.72 3.40
C PHE A 235 -14.13 8.77 4.59
N LYS A 236 -14.29 7.48 4.33
CA LYS A 236 -14.33 6.42 5.35
C LYS A 236 -12.93 5.87 5.64
N PHE A 237 -12.57 5.74 6.91
CA PHE A 237 -11.39 4.98 7.33
C PHE A 237 -11.58 3.49 7.01
N MET A 238 -10.48 2.79 6.73
CA MET A 238 -10.43 1.33 6.68
C MET A 238 -9.96 0.79 8.03
N VAL A 239 -10.70 -0.11 8.67
CA VAL A 239 -10.32 -0.72 9.96
C VAL A 239 -10.17 -2.22 9.79
N LEU A 240 -8.98 -2.76 10.03
CA LEU A 240 -8.66 -4.16 9.76
C LEU A 240 -8.50 -4.91 11.09
N PHE A 241 -9.41 -5.86 11.36
CA PHE A 241 -9.44 -6.59 12.63
C PHE A 241 -8.81 -7.97 12.52
N LEU A 242 -8.00 -8.31 13.51
CA LEU A 242 -7.49 -9.67 13.69
C LEU A 242 -8.55 -10.56 14.33
N VAL A 243 -9.08 -11.50 13.55
CA VAL A 243 -10.09 -12.49 14.00
C VAL A 243 -9.56 -13.93 14.00
N GLY A 244 -8.27 -14.10 13.72
CA GLY A 244 -7.55 -15.36 13.80
C GLY A 244 -7.56 -15.98 15.19
N ASP A 245 -7.15 -17.25 15.27
CA ASP A 245 -7.05 -17.96 16.54
C ASP A 245 -5.78 -17.50 17.30
N TYR A 246 -5.81 -17.58 18.63
CA TYR A 246 -4.70 -17.16 19.47
C TYR A 246 -3.44 -17.99 19.20
N SER A 247 -2.29 -17.33 19.00
CA SER A 247 -1.01 -17.97 18.74
C SER A 247 0.16 -17.31 19.48
N THR A 248 1.37 -17.81 19.22
CA THR A 248 2.63 -17.20 19.69
C THR A 248 2.83 -15.79 19.13
N TYR A 249 2.40 -15.55 17.89
CA TYR A 249 2.50 -14.28 17.17
C TYR A 249 1.28 -13.38 17.42
N ASP A 250 0.09 -13.96 17.39
CA ASP A 250 -1.18 -13.26 17.38
C ASP A 250 -1.93 -13.42 18.70
N LYS A 251 -2.05 -12.32 19.44
CA LYS A 251 -2.55 -12.32 20.83
C LYS A 251 -3.93 -11.71 20.97
N ASN A 252 -4.73 -11.71 19.90
CA ASN A 252 -6.04 -11.10 19.80
C ASN A 252 -7.08 -11.72 20.77
N ILE A 253 -8.32 -11.25 20.66
CA ILE A 253 -9.46 -11.69 21.45
C ILE A 253 -10.23 -12.71 20.63
N ASN A 254 -10.73 -13.75 21.30
CA ASN A 254 -11.54 -14.76 20.64
C ASN A 254 -12.82 -14.13 20.07
N ILE A 255 -13.12 -14.41 18.81
CA ILE A 255 -14.26 -13.85 18.07
C ILE A 255 -15.62 -14.24 18.67
N ASN A 256 -15.70 -15.29 19.49
CA ASN A 256 -16.93 -15.69 20.17
C ASN A 256 -17.30 -14.76 21.35
N LYS A 257 -16.46 -13.77 21.69
CA LYS A 257 -16.77 -12.76 22.71
C LYS A 257 -17.73 -11.71 22.16
N LYS A 258 -18.93 -11.62 22.75
CA LYS A 258 -19.99 -10.70 22.35
C LYS A 258 -19.50 -9.25 22.31
N GLU A 259 -18.63 -8.85 23.23
CA GLU A 259 -18.07 -7.50 23.31
C GLU A 259 -17.13 -7.19 22.15
N PHE A 260 -16.39 -8.19 21.65
CA PHE A 260 -15.53 -8.00 20.48
C PHE A 260 -16.36 -7.92 19.19
N VAL A 261 -17.38 -8.78 19.05
CA VAL A 261 -18.33 -8.72 17.93
C VAL A 261 -19.07 -7.38 17.91
N SER A 262 -19.58 -6.94 19.06
CA SER A 262 -20.27 -5.66 19.22
C SER A 262 -19.36 -4.49 18.87
N LEU A 263 -18.08 -4.53 19.28
CA LEU A 263 -17.10 -3.53 18.89
C LEU A 263 -16.93 -3.46 17.37
N ILE A 264 -16.70 -4.59 16.69
CA ILE A 264 -16.48 -4.61 15.25
C ILE A 264 -17.72 -4.06 14.52
N LYS A 265 -18.93 -4.47 14.92
CA LYS A 265 -20.20 -3.95 14.38
C LYS A 265 -20.33 -2.44 14.58
N SER A 266 -20.05 -1.94 15.80
CA SER A 266 -20.11 -0.51 16.09
C SER A 266 -19.13 0.34 15.28
N VAL A 267 -17.98 -0.24 14.90
CA VAL A 267 -17.00 0.42 14.03
C VAL A 267 -17.47 0.37 12.57
N ALA A 268 -18.09 -0.73 12.14
CA ALA A 268 -18.65 -0.92 10.80
C ALA A 268 -19.77 0.08 10.47
N ASP A 269 -20.53 0.55 11.46
CA ASP A 269 -21.53 1.60 11.27
C ASP A 269 -20.93 2.92 10.73
N TYR A 270 -19.64 3.17 10.97
CA TYR A 270 -18.98 4.43 10.64
C TYR A 270 -17.79 4.30 9.69
N CYS A 271 -17.13 3.15 9.63
CA CYS A 271 -15.91 2.90 8.87
C CYS A 271 -16.09 1.69 7.94
N LYS A 272 -15.21 1.56 6.94
CA LYS A 272 -15.05 0.28 6.24
C LYS A 272 -14.30 -0.68 7.16
N VAL A 273 -14.66 -1.96 7.11
CA VAL A 273 -14.03 -2.99 7.94
C VAL A 273 -13.53 -4.13 7.07
N GLY A 274 -12.34 -4.63 7.39
CA GLY A 274 -11.74 -5.78 6.72
C GLY A 274 -10.94 -6.66 7.68
N LEU A 275 -10.20 -7.59 7.09
CA LEU A 275 -9.47 -8.62 7.82
C LEU A 275 -8.01 -8.20 8.03
N LYS A 276 -7.53 -8.31 9.26
CA LYS A 276 -6.10 -8.49 9.49
C LYS A 276 -5.80 -9.99 9.49
N ALA A 277 -5.17 -10.48 8.43
CA ALA A 277 -4.79 -11.89 8.31
C ALA A 277 -3.73 -12.22 9.38
N SER A 278 -3.92 -13.32 10.11
CA SER A 278 -2.97 -13.77 11.13
C SER A 278 -1.61 -14.18 10.55
N TYR A 279 -0.63 -14.39 11.43
CA TYR A 279 0.68 -14.86 11.03
C TYR A 279 0.63 -16.20 10.29
N PHE A 280 -0.14 -17.14 10.81
CA PHE A 280 -0.23 -18.48 10.24
C PHE A 280 -1.08 -18.56 8.97
N SER A 281 -2.04 -17.65 8.78
CA SER A 281 -2.84 -17.64 7.54
C SER A 281 -2.05 -17.18 6.30
N MET A 282 -0.86 -16.62 6.50
CA MET A 282 0.06 -16.31 5.40
C MET A 282 0.76 -17.54 4.82
N GLU A 283 0.89 -18.62 5.60
CA GLU A 283 1.52 -19.87 5.18
C GLU A 283 0.49 -20.97 4.88
N ASP A 284 -0.72 -20.85 5.42
CA ASP A 284 -1.82 -21.80 5.22
C ASP A 284 -3.11 -21.10 4.75
N ILE A 285 -3.44 -21.32 3.47
CA ILE A 285 -4.66 -20.78 2.85
C ILE A 285 -5.94 -21.28 3.51
N SER A 286 -5.95 -22.47 4.12
CA SER A 286 -7.10 -23.00 4.83
C SER A 286 -7.41 -22.17 6.09
N VAL A 287 -6.36 -21.71 6.77
CA VAL A 287 -6.50 -20.78 7.91
C VAL A 287 -7.01 -19.43 7.42
N LEU A 288 -6.48 -18.91 6.31
CA LEU A 288 -6.96 -17.65 5.73
C LEU A 288 -8.43 -17.73 5.33
N LYS A 289 -8.85 -18.83 4.70
CA LYS A 289 -10.25 -19.09 4.35
C LYS A 289 -11.15 -19.11 5.58
N LYS A 290 -10.71 -19.76 6.66
CA LYS A 290 -11.44 -19.76 7.94
C LYS A 290 -11.58 -18.35 8.52
N GLU A 291 -10.52 -17.55 8.48
CA GLU A 291 -10.52 -16.15 8.94
C GLU A 291 -11.43 -15.26 8.10
N LYS A 292 -11.38 -15.41 6.76
CA LYS A 292 -12.30 -14.76 5.82
C LYS A 292 -13.76 -15.06 6.18
N LEU A 293 -14.13 -16.34 6.27
CA LEU A 293 -15.51 -16.75 6.55
C LEU A 293 -16.01 -16.24 7.91
N LYS A 294 -15.15 -16.23 8.94
CA LYS A 294 -15.47 -15.61 10.25
C LYS A 294 -15.79 -14.12 10.11
N MET A 295 -15.00 -13.41 9.33
CA MET A 295 -15.19 -11.97 9.11
C MET A 295 -16.47 -11.68 8.33
N GLU A 296 -16.73 -12.43 7.26
CA GLU A 296 -17.94 -12.30 6.43
C GLU A 296 -19.21 -12.63 7.20
N SER A 297 -19.17 -13.67 8.05
CA SER A 297 -20.28 -14.01 8.95
C SER A 297 -20.59 -12.88 9.94
N LEU A 298 -19.58 -12.13 10.38
CA LEU A 298 -19.76 -11.02 11.32
C LEU A 298 -20.35 -9.78 10.65
N THR A 299 -19.87 -9.43 9.45
CA THR A 299 -20.29 -8.23 8.73
C THR A 299 -21.50 -8.44 7.82
N HIS A 300 -21.90 -9.69 7.58
CA HIS A 300 -22.95 -10.06 6.63
C HIS A 300 -22.65 -9.55 5.20
N SER A 301 -21.38 -9.56 4.81
CA SER A 301 -20.91 -9.08 3.52
C SER A 301 -19.65 -9.82 3.10
N ASN A 302 -19.39 -9.92 1.79
CA ASN A 302 -18.13 -10.47 1.29
C ASN A 302 -16.93 -9.63 1.79
N LEU A 303 -15.83 -10.31 2.09
CA LEU A 303 -14.61 -9.66 2.58
C LEU A 303 -13.94 -8.89 1.45
N LYS A 304 -13.88 -7.56 1.58
CA LYS A 304 -13.31 -6.69 0.55
C LYS A 304 -11.84 -6.36 0.74
N ALA A 305 -11.37 -6.28 1.98
CA ALA A 305 -10.04 -5.76 2.28
C ALA A 305 -9.29 -6.65 3.27
N VAL A 306 -8.00 -6.84 3.00
CA VAL A 306 -7.08 -7.59 3.87
C VAL A 306 -5.78 -6.83 4.10
N ARG A 307 -5.16 -7.09 5.26
CA ARG A 307 -3.76 -6.76 5.53
C ARG A 307 -3.10 -7.87 6.32
N ASN A 308 -1.88 -8.22 5.94
CA ASN A 308 -1.10 -9.23 6.62
C ASN A 308 -0.54 -8.75 7.96
N SER A 309 -0.52 -9.65 8.94
CA SER A 309 0.19 -9.44 10.19
C SER A 309 1.68 -9.23 9.93
N PHE A 310 2.30 -8.33 10.70
CA PHE A 310 3.70 -7.92 10.54
C PHE A 310 4.05 -7.33 9.16
N SER A 311 3.06 -7.02 8.31
CA SER A 311 3.28 -6.67 6.90
C SER A 311 4.14 -7.69 6.15
N LYS A 312 4.07 -8.97 6.56
CA LYS A 312 4.75 -10.04 5.86
C LYS A 312 4.03 -10.27 4.54
N LEU A 313 4.80 -10.20 3.46
CA LEU A 313 4.29 -10.26 2.11
C LEU A 313 5.25 -11.15 1.32
N ASN A 314 4.88 -12.41 1.16
CA ASN A 314 5.64 -13.39 0.40
C ASN A 314 5.06 -13.43 -1.00
N LEU A 315 5.68 -12.72 -1.95
CA LEU A 315 5.27 -12.74 -3.36
C LEU A 315 5.77 -14.03 -4.04
N PRO A 316 5.00 -14.59 -5.00
CA PRO A 316 3.63 -14.23 -5.37
C PRO A 316 2.56 -14.85 -4.44
N GLN A 317 2.93 -15.82 -3.58
CA GLN A 317 1.98 -16.70 -2.88
C GLN A 317 0.92 -15.96 -2.07
N SER A 318 1.30 -14.92 -1.34
CA SER A 318 0.36 -14.15 -0.52
C SER A 318 -0.77 -13.55 -1.34
N TYR A 319 -0.44 -13.01 -2.53
CA TYR A 319 -1.41 -12.39 -3.42
C TYR A 319 -2.20 -13.40 -4.23
N ARG A 320 -1.60 -14.53 -4.61
CA ARG A 320 -2.35 -15.66 -5.18
C ARG A 320 -3.42 -16.17 -4.21
N ASN A 321 -3.10 -16.31 -2.93
CA ASN A 321 -4.08 -16.71 -1.91
C ASN A 321 -5.24 -15.72 -1.82
N PHE A 322 -4.99 -14.42 -1.94
CA PHE A 322 -6.05 -13.41 -1.93
C PHE A 322 -6.91 -13.47 -3.18
N VAL A 323 -6.32 -13.70 -4.35
CA VAL A 323 -7.05 -13.88 -5.62
C VAL A 323 -7.91 -15.15 -5.57
N GLU A 324 -7.36 -16.27 -5.11
CA GLU A 324 -8.09 -17.54 -4.97
C GLU A 324 -9.28 -17.41 -4.01
N LEU A 325 -9.11 -16.65 -2.94
CA LEU A 325 -10.16 -16.36 -1.97
C LEU A 325 -11.00 -15.14 -2.37
N GLU A 326 -10.90 -14.61 -3.59
CA GLU A 326 -11.70 -13.49 -4.09
C GLU A 326 -11.72 -12.27 -3.14
N ILE A 327 -10.57 -11.93 -2.58
CA ILE A 327 -10.39 -10.73 -1.77
C ILE A 327 -9.96 -9.59 -2.70
N ASP A 328 -10.74 -8.51 -2.72
CA ASP A 328 -10.59 -7.44 -3.73
C ASP A 328 -9.39 -6.52 -3.48
N GLU A 329 -9.05 -6.23 -2.22
CA GLU A 329 -8.11 -5.17 -1.85
C GLU A 329 -7.07 -5.62 -0.82
N ASP A 330 -5.79 -5.37 -1.10
CA ASP A 330 -4.69 -5.53 -0.15
C ASP A 330 -4.19 -4.16 0.35
N PHE A 331 -3.80 -4.11 1.62
CA PHE A 331 -3.16 -2.96 2.27
C PHE A 331 -1.82 -3.34 2.92
N SER A 332 -1.13 -4.37 2.43
CA SER A 332 0.10 -4.91 3.03
C SER A 332 1.38 -4.37 2.42
N MET A 333 1.33 -3.82 1.20
CA MET A 333 2.52 -3.34 0.49
C MET A 333 3.05 -2.01 1.03
N GLY A 334 4.12 -2.08 1.80
CA GLY A 334 4.90 -0.93 2.28
C GLY A 334 6.02 -1.41 3.20
N TYR A 335 6.76 -0.48 3.79
CA TYR A 335 7.84 -0.78 4.73
C TYR A 335 7.42 -0.52 6.17
N ILE A 336 7.76 -1.45 7.06
CA ILE A 336 7.33 -1.39 8.47
C ILE A 336 8.09 -0.35 9.29
N ASP A 337 9.32 -0.06 8.90
CA ASP A 337 10.26 0.72 9.67
C ASP A 337 10.77 1.93 8.88
N THR A 338 10.35 2.10 7.63
CA THR A 338 10.85 3.13 6.72
C THR A 338 9.67 3.84 6.07
N LEU A 339 9.71 5.16 6.03
CA LEU A 339 8.72 5.96 5.30
C LEU A 339 9.08 5.99 3.81
N GLY A 340 8.09 5.86 2.93
CA GLY A 340 8.33 5.95 1.48
C GLY A 340 7.43 5.07 0.63
N PHE A 341 7.79 4.91 -0.64
CA PHE A 341 6.97 4.30 -1.68
C PHE A 341 7.56 2.96 -2.11
N ARG A 342 7.15 1.86 -1.47
CA ARG A 342 7.69 0.51 -1.78
C ARG A 342 7.56 0.15 -3.27
N ALA A 343 6.43 0.42 -3.90
CA ALA A 343 6.22 0.20 -5.34
C ALA A 343 6.51 1.43 -6.22
N GLY A 344 7.19 2.45 -5.68
CA GLY A 344 7.47 3.70 -6.40
C GLY A 344 6.22 4.52 -6.75
N THR A 345 5.05 4.18 -6.21
CA THR A 345 3.77 4.85 -6.50
C THR A 345 2.94 5.07 -5.24
N CYS A 346 2.10 6.11 -5.30
CA CYS A 346 1.03 6.40 -4.35
C CYS A 346 -0.38 6.09 -4.91
N THR A 347 -0.44 5.53 -6.12
CA THR A 347 -1.68 5.21 -6.81
C THR A 347 -1.95 3.71 -6.72
N PRO A 348 -3.13 3.28 -6.24
CA PRO A 348 -3.49 1.86 -6.21
C PRO A 348 -3.37 1.21 -7.59
N PHE A 349 -2.86 -0.02 -7.62
CA PHE A 349 -2.58 -0.75 -8.85
C PHE A 349 -3.04 -2.20 -8.73
N GLN A 350 -3.03 -2.94 -9.83
CA GLN A 350 -3.45 -4.33 -9.85
C GLN A 350 -2.23 -5.24 -9.68
N PHE A 351 -2.36 -6.32 -8.92
CA PHE A 351 -1.29 -7.31 -8.82
C PHE A 351 -1.05 -7.94 -10.20
N TYR A 352 0.19 -7.86 -10.67
CA TYR A 352 0.67 -8.56 -11.85
C TYR A 352 1.42 -9.81 -11.40
N ASP A 353 0.89 -10.97 -11.75
CA ASP A 353 1.54 -12.24 -11.44
C ASP A 353 2.62 -12.52 -12.50
N LEU A 354 3.89 -12.31 -12.13
CA LEU A 354 5.03 -12.44 -13.04
C LEU A 354 5.20 -13.85 -13.60
N ASP A 355 5.00 -14.90 -12.79
CA ASP A 355 5.20 -16.28 -13.28
C ASP A 355 4.13 -16.67 -14.32
N PHE A 356 2.91 -16.13 -14.18
CA PHE A 356 1.80 -16.40 -15.09
C PHE A 356 1.59 -15.32 -16.17
N GLU A 357 2.40 -14.26 -16.17
CA GLU A 357 2.31 -13.11 -17.10
C GLU A 357 0.88 -12.52 -17.20
N VAL A 358 0.22 -12.35 -16.07
CA VAL A 358 -1.19 -11.94 -16.05
C VAL A 358 -1.48 -10.87 -14.99
N GLN A 359 -2.27 -9.87 -15.37
CA GLN A 359 -2.88 -8.95 -14.42
C GLN A 359 -4.06 -9.63 -13.73
N THR A 360 -3.99 -9.76 -12.41
CA THR A 360 -5.07 -10.29 -11.57
C THR A 360 -6.08 -9.18 -11.18
N PRO A 361 -7.25 -9.52 -10.60
CA PRO A 361 -8.21 -8.53 -10.11
C PRO A 361 -7.87 -7.94 -8.72
N LEU A 362 -6.84 -8.46 -8.03
CA LEU A 362 -6.45 -7.98 -6.71
C LEU A 362 -5.84 -6.57 -6.80
N LYS A 363 -6.51 -5.61 -6.16
CA LYS A 363 -6.03 -4.23 -6.06
C LYS A 363 -5.10 -4.07 -4.87
N ILE A 364 -3.85 -3.69 -5.14
CA ILE A 364 -2.86 -3.33 -4.14
C ILE A 364 -3.00 -1.84 -3.82
N ASN A 365 -3.19 -1.54 -2.53
CA ASN A 365 -3.19 -0.18 -1.99
C ASN A 365 -1.89 0.03 -1.21
N PRO A 366 -0.80 0.50 -1.86
CA PRO A 366 0.48 0.66 -1.20
C PRO A 366 0.41 1.75 -0.14
N TYR A 367 0.99 1.51 1.03
CA TYR A 367 1.04 2.47 2.13
C TYR A 367 2.40 3.15 2.23
N GLN A 368 2.39 4.43 2.61
CA GLN A 368 3.59 5.26 2.66
C GLN A 368 4.14 5.43 4.07
N CYS A 369 3.28 5.30 5.08
CA CYS A 369 3.63 5.54 6.47
C CYS A 369 2.96 4.50 7.36
N LEU A 370 3.77 3.71 8.07
CA LEU A 370 3.34 2.95 9.24
C LEU A 370 3.75 3.73 10.50
N ASP A 371 2.85 3.83 11.48
CA ASP A 371 3.12 4.49 12.75
C ASP A 371 4.44 4.06 13.43
N PHE A 372 4.82 2.79 13.31
CA PHE A 372 6.05 2.27 13.88
C PHE A 372 7.31 2.88 13.25
N ALA A 373 7.29 3.19 11.95
CA ALA A 373 8.40 3.86 11.27
C ALA A 373 8.66 5.25 11.84
N LEU A 374 7.62 5.94 12.32
CA LEU A 374 7.75 7.26 12.95
C LEU A 374 8.45 7.22 14.31
N LEU A 375 8.55 6.04 14.96
CA LEU A 375 9.28 5.91 16.22
C LEU A 375 10.81 6.01 16.05
N LYS A 376 11.34 5.91 14.83
CA LYS A 376 12.76 6.16 14.55
C LYS A 376 13.17 7.60 14.83
N TYR A 377 12.22 8.54 14.75
CA TYR A 377 12.44 9.96 15.02
C TYR A 377 12.19 10.27 16.49
N ASN A 378 13.13 10.94 17.16
CA ASN A 378 13.06 11.15 18.61
C ASN A 378 12.05 12.23 18.98
N SER A 379 12.16 13.42 18.37
CA SER A 379 11.31 14.56 18.71
C SER A 379 9.95 14.50 18.03
N GLN A 380 8.97 15.26 18.54
CA GLN A 380 7.66 15.39 17.88
C GLN A 380 7.77 16.22 16.59
N LEU A 381 8.64 17.24 16.59
CA LEU A 381 8.90 18.10 15.44
C LEU A 381 9.46 17.29 14.26
N ASP A 382 10.44 16.45 14.53
CA ASP A 382 11.11 15.61 13.52
C ASP A 382 10.13 14.61 12.87
N LYS A 383 9.26 13.98 13.67
CA LYS A 383 8.15 13.15 13.16
C LYS A 383 7.22 13.94 12.24
N THR A 384 6.86 15.16 12.66
CA THR A 384 5.97 16.04 11.90
C THR A 384 6.61 16.45 10.57
N GLU A 385 7.88 16.85 10.56
CA GLU A 385 8.58 17.27 9.34
C GLU A 385 8.69 16.14 8.31
N HIS A 386 9.10 14.94 8.74
CA HIS A 386 9.19 13.79 7.85
C HIS A 386 7.83 13.36 7.30
N LEU A 387 6.79 13.41 8.14
CA LEU A 387 5.43 13.12 7.73
C LEU A 387 4.90 14.18 6.75
N GLN A 388 5.18 15.45 6.99
CA GLN A 388 4.74 16.56 6.12
C GLN A 388 5.40 16.45 4.75
N LYS A 389 6.72 16.23 4.68
CA LYS A 389 7.43 15.99 3.42
C LYS A 389 6.78 14.89 2.59
N LEU A 390 6.44 13.77 3.23
CA LEU A 390 5.80 12.64 2.56
C LEU A 390 4.38 12.97 2.07
N ILE A 391 3.62 13.76 2.83
CA ILE A 391 2.31 14.28 2.39
C ILE A 391 2.46 15.19 1.18
N ASP A 392 3.45 16.08 1.20
CA ASP A 392 3.70 17.05 0.13
C ASP A 392 4.10 16.36 -1.19
N GLU A 393 4.92 15.30 -1.12
CA GLU A 393 5.26 14.46 -2.28
C GLU A 393 4.02 13.82 -2.91
N VAL A 394 3.06 13.35 -2.10
CA VAL A 394 1.79 12.79 -2.63
C VAL A 394 0.87 13.90 -3.15
N LYS A 395 0.86 15.08 -2.53
CA LYS A 395 0.10 16.24 -3.01
C LYS A 395 0.62 16.73 -4.37
N ALA A 396 1.93 16.74 -4.57
CA ALA A 396 2.57 17.18 -5.81
C ALA A 396 2.09 16.40 -7.05
N VAL A 397 1.70 15.14 -6.85
CA VAL A 397 1.15 14.27 -7.91
C VAL A 397 -0.36 14.01 -7.78
N ASN A 398 -1.08 14.75 -6.92
CA ASN A 398 -2.50 14.54 -6.63
C ASN A 398 -2.86 13.06 -6.38
N GLY A 399 -1.98 12.40 -5.63
CA GLY A 399 -2.01 10.98 -5.32
C GLY A 399 -2.98 10.60 -4.20
N THR A 400 -2.88 9.35 -3.74
CA THR A 400 -3.58 8.89 -2.53
C THR A 400 -2.57 8.61 -1.42
N PHE A 401 -2.67 9.34 -0.31
CA PHE A 401 -1.84 9.09 0.86
C PHE A 401 -2.53 8.05 1.75
N ILE A 402 -1.86 6.93 1.96
CA ILE A 402 -2.36 5.78 2.74
C ILE A 402 -1.45 5.59 3.96
N PRO A 403 -1.83 6.16 5.12
CA PRO A 403 -1.17 5.92 6.39
C PRO A 403 -1.80 4.75 7.14
N ILE A 404 -0.96 3.93 7.75
CA ILE A 404 -1.35 2.84 8.63
C ILE A 404 -1.02 3.22 10.08
N PHE A 405 -2.03 3.20 10.94
CA PHE A 405 -1.88 3.40 12.38
C PHE A 405 -2.53 2.23 13.12
N HIS A 406 -1.87 1.74 14.16
CA HIS A 406 -2.49 0.75 15.03
C HIS A 406 -3.52 1.42 15.95
N ASN A 407 -4.57 0.71 16.35
CA ASN A 407 -5.55 1.25 17.30
C ASN A 407 -4.89 1.73 18.61
N TYR A 408 -3.94 0.96 19.13
CA TYR A 408 -3.26 1.28 20.39
C TYR A 408 -2.33 2.49 20.30
N THR A 409 -1.99 2.95 19.10
CA THR A 409 -1.16 4.13 18.86
C THR A 409 -1.88 5.42 19.26
N PHE A 410 -3.20 5.37 19.40
CA PHE A 410 -3.99 6.48 19.95
C PHE A 410 -4.20 6.38 21.46
N SER A 411 -3.49 5.49 22.15
CA SER A 411 -3.54 5.38 23.61
C SER A 411 -2.78 6.50 24.30
N ASP A 412 -2.98 6.67 25.60
CA ASP A 412 -2.22 7.62 26.41
C ASP A 412 -0.88 7.02 26.92
N SER A 413 -0.42 5.93 26.28
CA SER A 413 0.89 5.32 26.58
C SER A 413 2.02 6.26 26.20
N TYR A 414 3.05 6.34 27.04
CA TYR A 414 4.22 7.20 26.82
C TYR A 414 4.86 7.00 25.43
N ARG A 415 4.96 5.74 24.97
CA ARG A 415 5.52 5.38 23.66
C ARG A 415 4.80 6.07 22.50
N TRP A 416 3.51 6.29 22.62
CA TRP A 416 2.65 6.79 21.54
C TRP A 416 2.20 8.25 21.75
N LYS A 417 2.86 8.96 22.68
CA LYS A 417 2.60 10.37 22.93
C LYS A 417 2.81 11.17 21.63
N GLY A 418 1.85 12.03 21.29
CA GLY A 418 1.90 12.89 20.10
C GLY A 418 1.34 12.25 18.82
N PHE A 419 1.10 10.93 18.77
CA PHE A 419 0.61 10.27 17.56
C PHE A 419 -0.83 10.65 17.19
N ARG A 420 -1.68 11.01 18.16
CA ARG A 420 -3.00 11.62 17.86
C ARG A 420 -2.87 12.93 17.09
N SER A 421 -1.81 13.71 17.33
CA SER A 421 -1.54 14.96 16.62
C SER A 421 -1.05 14.70 15.20
N LEU A 422 -0.14 13.74 15.02
CA LEU A 422 0.33 13.30 13.69
C LEU A 422 -0.83 12.79 12.83
N PHE A 423 -1.73 11.99 13.42
CA PHE A 423 -2.92 11.54 12.70
C PHE A 423 -3.88 12.67 12.35
N ASN A 424 -4.03 13.70 13.21
CA ASN A 424 -4.85 14.86 12.85
C ASN A 424 -4.23 15.66 11.71
N LEU A 425 -2.90 15.85 11.70
CA LEU A 425 -2.19 16.51 10.61
C LEU A 425 -2.50 15.84 9.26
N ILE A 426 -2.45 14.51 9.23
CA ILE A 426 -2.80 13.69 8.07
C ILE A 426 -4.24 13.93 7.63
N LEU A 427 -5.19 13.95 8.56
CA LEU A 427 -6.59 14.15 8.20
C LEU A 427 -6.87 15.60 7.75
N GLU A 428 -6.19 16.57 8.36
CA GLU A 428 -6.32 17.99 8.03
C GLU A 428 -5.66 18.34 6.70
N SER A 429 -4.77 17.50 6.16
CA SER A 429 -4.13 17.73 4.86
C SER A 429 -5.10 17.67 3.67
N THR A 430 -6.31 17.11 3.84
CA THR A 430 -7.36 17.07 2.82
C THR A 430 -8.28 18.29 2.82
N LYS A 431 -8.14 19.17 3.81
CA LYS A 431 -8.80 20.48 3.83
C LYS A 431 -7.95 21.47 3.08
#